data_AF-A0A961XK14-F1
#
_entry.id   AF-A0A961XK14-F1
#
_cell.length_a   1.000
_cell.length_b   1.000
_cell.length_c   1.000
_cell.angle_alpha   90.00
_cell.angle_beta   90.00
_cell.angle_gamma   90.00
#
_symmetry.space_group_name_H-M   'P 1'
#
loop_
_entity.id
_entity.type
_entity.pdbx_description
1 polymer ?
#
loop_
_entity_poly.entity_id
_entity_poly.type
_entity_poly.pdbx_seq_one_letter_code
_entity_poly.pdbx_strand_id
1 'polypeptide(L)'
;MTDQDLKFIEEARDFLTMMQHAYHEVWRRRYSGDPEISPKAVMILFADCEHYRREIARITMAAFDEGKEPPASELQSMDAVWRSLWAAVNG
;
A
#
# COMPACT_ATOMS: atom_id res chain seq x y z
N MET A 1 -15.77 -8.83 -11.37
CA MET A 1 -15.23 -8.76 -9.99
C MET A 1 -15.69 -9.97 -9.19
N THR A 2 -14.72 -10.76 -8.73
CA THR A 2 -14.88 -12.04 -8.03
C THR A 2 -14.74 -11.86 -6.51
N ASP A 3 -15.13 -12.87 -5.72
CA ASP A 3 -14.92 -12.86 -4.26
C ASP A 3 -13.45 -12.72 -3.89
N GLN A 4 -12.55 -13.29 -4.70
CA GLN A 4 -11.11 -13.15 -4.52
C GLN A 4 -10.64 -11.71 -4.77
N ASP A 5 -11.21 -11.02 -5.77
CA ASP A 5 -10.88 -9.62 -6.03
C ASP A 5 -11.35 -8.72 -4.88
N LEU A 6 -12.55 -8.97 -4.34
CA LEU A 6 -13.07 -8.24 -3.19
C LEU A 6 -12.18 -8.42 -1.95
N LYS A 7 -11.71 -9.66 -1.72
CA LYS A 7 -10.77 -9.95 -0.65
C LYS A 7 -9.45 -9.20 -0.80
N PHE A 8 -8.89 -9.14 -2.00
CA PHE A 8 -7.66 -8.36 -2.25
C PHE A 8 -7.85 -6.86 -2.02
N ILE A 9 -9.03 -6.31 -2.38
CA ILE A 9 -9.36 -4.92 -2.09
C ILE A 9 -9.41 -4.65 -0.58
N GLU A 10 -10.00 -5.57 0.20
CA GLU A 10 -10.06 -5.46 1.65
C GLU A 10 -8.66 -5.55 2.29
N GLU A 11 -7.85 -6.53 1.89
CA GLU A 11 -6.47 -6.68 2.37
C GLU A 11 -5.60 -5.45 2.03
N ALA A 12 -5.78 -4.86 0.84
CA ALA A 12 -5.11 -3.64 0.45
C ALA A 12 -5.53 -2.44 1.32
N ARG A 13 -6.80 -2.34 1.71
CA ARG A 13 -7.29 -1.30 2.62
C ARG A 13 -6.69 -1.46 4.02
N ASP A 14 -6.65 -2.68 4.55
CA ASP A 14 -6.03 -2.97 5.84
C ASP A 14 -4.54 -2.63 5.83
N PHE A 15 -3.84 -2.97 4.73
CA PHE A 15 -2.45 -2.57 4.52
C PHE A 15 -2.28 -1.05 4.53
N LEU A 16 -3.13 -0.30 3.82
CA LEU A 16 -3.08 1.17 3.81
C LEU A 16 -3.30 1.77 5.20
N THR A 17 -4.24 1.24 5.98
CA THR A 17 -4.46 1.66 7.38
C THR A 17 -3.23 1.36 8.24
N MET A 18 -2.62 0.18 8.10
CA MET A 18 -1.36 -0.14 8.79
C MET A 18 -0.25 0.84 8.41
N MET A 19 -0.13 1.23 7.13
CA MET A 19 0.88 2.18 6.68
C MET A 19 0.68 3.59 7.26
N GLN A 20 -0.56 4.04 7.46
CA GLN A 20 -0.84 5.29 8.16
C GLN A 20 -0.35 5.24 9.61
N HIS A 21 -0.56 4.12 10.30
CA HIS A 21 -0.07 3.95 11.66
C HIS A 21 1.46 3.89 11.71
N ALA A 22 2.09 3.18 10.76
CA ALA A 22 3.55 3.11 10.63
C ALA A 22 4.15 4.51 10.41
N TYR A 23 3.51 5.35 9.60
CA TYR A 23 3.93 6.74 9.40
C TYR A 23 3.90 7.56 10.70
N HIS A 24 2.83 7.47 11.49
CA HIS A 24 2.77 8.13 12.79
C HIS A 24 3.83 7.62 13.75
N GLU A 25 4.11 6.32 13.72
CA GLU A 25 5.15 5.71 14.54
C GLU A 25 6.56 6.20 14.16
N VAL A 26 6.86 6.37 12.87
CA VAL A 26 8.12 6.99 12.41
C VAL A 26 8.28 8.39 12.98
N TRP A 27 7.23 9.22 12.89
CA TRP A 27 7.26 10.57 13.43
C TRP A 27 7.45 10.59 14.94
N ARG A 28 6.72 9.73 15.67
CA ARG A 28 6.85 9.61 17.11
C ARG A 28 8.29 9.29 17.52
N ARG A 29 8.91 8.29 16.88
CA ARG A 29 10.29 7.86 17.15
C ARG A 29 11.32 8.96 16.91
N ARG A 30 11.14 9.73 15.82
CA ARG A 30 11.99 10.88 15.49
C ARG A 30 12.00 11.95 16.60
N TYR A 31 10.91 12.10 17.34
CA TYR A 31 10.80 13.08 18.43
C TYR A 31 10.99 12.50 19.83
N SER A 32 10.99 11.17 20.00
CA SER A 32 11.19 10.51 21.29
C SER A 32 12.60 9.99 21.52
N GLY A 33 13.46 9.96 20.50
CA GLY A 33 14.80 9.35 20.56
C GLY A 33 14.75 7.82 20.54
N ASP A 34 13.59 7.23 20.25
CA ASP A 34 13.47 5.79 20.06
C ASP A 34 14.19 5.33 18.78
N PRO A 35 14.63 4.07 18.72
CA PRO A 35 15.29 3.54 17.52
C PRO A 35 14.42 3.68 16.28
N GLU A 36 15.02 4.12 15.18
CA GLU A 36 14.35 4.21 13.89
C GLU A 36 13.87 2.84 13.39
N ILE A 37 12.89 2.85 12.49
CA ILE A 37 12.42 1.63 11.84
C ILE A 37 13.54 1.07 10.97
N SER A 38 13.85 -0.22 11.13
CA SER A 38 14.94 -0.84 10.40
C SER A 38 14.72 -0.77 8.87
N PRO A 39 15.77 -0.53 8.07
CA PRO A 39 15.66 -0.53 6.61
C PRO A 39 15.08 -1.83 6.04
N LYS A 40 15.39 -2.98 6.66
CA LYS A 40 14.84 -4.28 6.27
C LYS A 40 13.32 -4.35 6.40
N ALA A 41 12.75 -3.72 7.44
CA ALA A 41 11.30 -3.64 7.60
C ALA A 41 10.67 -2.78 6.49
N VAL A 42 11.30 -1.66 6.11
CA VAL A 42 10.85 -0.82 4.99
C VAL A 42 10.86 -1.59 3.67
N MET A 43 11.88 -2.43 3.43
CA MET A 43 11.94 -3.28 2.23
C MET A 43 10.79 -4.32 2.17
N ILE A 44 10.42 -4.91 3.30
CA ILE A 44 9.29 -5.85 3.38
C ILE A 44 7.99 -5.11 3.05
N LEU A 45 7.76 -3.95 3.67
CA LEU A 45 6.59 -3.11 3.39
C LEU A 45 6.52 -2.68 1.92
N PHE A 46 7.67 -2.39 1.30
CA PHE A 46 7.75 -2.07 -0.12
C PHE A 46 7.33 -3.24 -1.01
N ALA A 47 7.78 -4.46 -0.71
CA ALA A 47 7.40 -5.65 -1.45
C ALA A 47 5.89 -5.95 -1.33
N ASP A 48 5.33 -5.84 -0.12
CA ASP A 48 3.89 -6.02 0.12
C ASP A 48 3.07 -4.95 -0.60
N CYS A 49 3.52 -3.69 -0.54
CA CYS A 49 2.87 -2.59 -1.27
C CYS A 49 2.90 -2.83 -2.78
N GLU A 50 4.02 -3.29 -3.33
CA GLU A 50 4.14 -3.62 -4.75
C GLU A 50 3.18 -4.75 -5.15
N HIS A 51 3.04 -5.79 -4.32
CA HIS A 51 2.10 -6.88 -4.56
C HIS A 51 0.66 -6.37 -4.65
N TYR A 52 0.18 -5.70 -3.61
CA TYR A 52 -1.20 -5.19 -3.59
C TYR A 52 -1.46 -4.16 -4.69
N ARG A 53 -0.50 -3.27 -4.98
CA ARG A 53 -0.64 -2.28 -6.05
C ARG A 53 -0.87 -2.94 -7.41
N ARG A 54 -0.14 -4.02 -7.71
CA ARG A 54 -0.30 -4.78 -8.97
C ARG A 54 -1.65 -5.48 -9.04
N GLU A 55 -2.10 -6.09 -7.95
CA GLU A 55 -3.41 -6.76 -7.92
C GLU A 55 -4.57 -5.77 -8.03
N ILE A 56 -4.53 -4.64 -7.32
CA ILE A 56 -5.57 -3.61 -7.44
C ILE A 56 -5.59 -3.00 -8.84
N ALA A 57 -4.41 -2.80 -9.48
CA ALA A 57 -4.34 -2.36 -10.87
C ALA A 57 -4.98 -3.37 -11.82
N ARG A 58 -4.69 -4.68 -11.64
CA ARG A 58 -5.32 -5.76 -12.41
C ARG A 58 -6.84 -5.75 -12.27
N ILE A 59 -7.34 -5.63 -11.04
CA ILE A 59 -8.79 -5.58 -10.75
C ILE A 59 -9.42 -4.33 -11.37
N THR A 60 -8.74 -3.19 -11.30
CA THR A 60 -9.19 -1.93 -11.89
C THR A 60 -9.37 -2.04 -13.40
N MET A 61 -8.38 -2.60 -14.11
CA MET A 61 -8.48 -2.81 -15.56
C MET A 61 -9.62 -3.76 -15.90
N ALA A 62 -9.76 -4.87 -15.19
CA ALA A 62 -10.85 -5.82 -15.41
C ALA A 62 -12.24 -5.19 -15.16
N ALA A 63 -12.37 -4.34 -14.14
CA ALA A 63 -13.61 -3.62 -13.87
C ALA A 63 -13.96 -2.66 -15.00
N PHE A 64 -12.98 -1.92 -15.54
CA PHE A 64 -13.18 -1.07 -16.72
C PHE A 64 -13.64 -1.86 -17.95
N ASP A 65 -12.99 -2.99 -18.23
CA ASP A 65 -13.34 -3.86 -19.38
C ASP A 65 -14.76 -4.43 -19.24
N GLU A 66 -15.20 -4.71 -18.01
CA GLU A 66 -16.55 -5.20 -17.69
C GLU A 66 -17.60 -4.07 -17.57
N GLY A 67 -17.22 -2.80 -17.70
CA GLY A 67 -18.11 -1.65 -17.50
C GLY A 67 -18.61 -1.47 -16.07
N LYS A 68 -17.83 -1.96 -15.08
CA LYS A 68 -18.13 -1.89 -13.65
C LYS A 68 -17.34 -0.76 -12.99
N GLU A 69 -17.79 -0.37 -11.80
CA GLU A 69 -17.08 0.61 -10.98
C GLU A 69 -15.71 0.05 -10.52
N PRO A 70 -14.59 0.72 -10.84
CA PRO A 70 -13.26 0.29 -10.43
C PRO A 70 -12.90 0.75 -9.01
N PRO A 71 -11.98 0.05 -8.30
CA PRO A 71 -11.41 0.49 -7.03
C PRO A 71 -10.34 1.59 -7.23
N ALA A 72 -10.72 2.70 -7.86
CA ALA A 72 -9.80 3.77 -8.24
C ALA A 72 -9.16 4.49 -7.04
N SER A 73 -9.89 4.66 -5.94
CA SER A 73 -9.39 5.26 -4.70
C SER A 73 -8.27 4.46 -4.06
N GLU A 74 -8.42 3.14 -4.04
CA GLU A 74 -7.45 2.20 -3.49
C GLU A 74 -6.20 2.20 -4.36
N LEU A 75 -6.37 2.15 -5.68
CA LEU A 75 -5.23 2.21 -6.61
C LEU A 75 -4.42 3.49 -6.43
N GLN A 76 -5.09 4.64 -6.36
CA GLN A 76 -4.42 5.94 -6.15
C GLN A 76 -3.67 5.99 -4.82
N SER A 77 -4.28 5.46 -3.75
CA SER A 77 -3.68 5.43 -2.42
C SER A 77 -2.48 4.50 -2.37
N MET A 78 -2.58 3.32 -2.99
CA MET A 78 -1.48 2.37 -3.13
C MET A 78 -0.32 2.95 -3.94
N ASP A 79 -0.60 3.67 -5.03
CA ASP A 79 0.43 4.36 -5.82
C ASP A 79 1.17 5.44 -5.00
N ALA A 80 0.46 6.19 -4.17
CA ALA A 80 1.05 7.22 -3.32
C ALA A 80 1.98 6.61 -2.25
N VAL A 81 1.53 5.53 -1.58
CA VAL A 81 2.34 4.80 -0.60
C VAL A 81 3.55 4.14 -1.28
N TRP A 82 3.34 3.50 -2.44
CA TRP A 82 4.40 2.86 -3.21
C TRP A 82 5.51 3.84 -3.59
N ARG A 83 5.17 5.05 -4.07
CA ARG A 83 6.16 6.09 -4.40
C ARG A 83 6.99 6.49 -3.19
N SER A 84 6.34 6.61 -2.03
CA SER A 84 6.99 6.99 -0.78
C SER A 84 7.96 5.90 -0.30
N LEU A 85 7.54 4.62 -0.37
CA LEU A 85 8.37 3.48 -0.03
C LEU A 85 9.51 3.27 -1.04
N TRP A 86 9.25 3.45 -2.33
CA TRP A 86 10.26 3.36 -3.38
C TRP A 86 11.40 4.35 -3.14
N ALA A 87 11.06 5.60 -2.81
CA ALA A 87 12.04 6.63 -2.47
C ALA A 87 12.84 6.28 -1.22
N ALA A 88 12.21 5.68 -0.20
CA ALA A 88 12.90 5.25 1.02
C ALA A 88 13.83 4.04 0.82
N VAL A 89 13.56 3.19 -0.18
CA VAL A 89 14.37 1.99 -0.47
C VAL A 89 15.49 2.29 -1.47
N ASN A 90 15.28 3.20 -2.42
CA ASN A 90 16.19 3.43 -3.55
C ASN A 90 16.90 4.80 -3.53
N GLY A 91 16.50 5.72 -2.64
CA GLY A 91 17.13 7.03 -2.45
C GLY A 91 18.15 7.00 -1.32
#